data_AF-A0A9E3V0Z9-F1
#
_entry.id   AF-A0A9E3V0Z9-F1
#
_cell.length_a   1.000
_cell.length_b   1.000
_cell.length_c   1.000
_cell.angle_alpha   90.00
_cell.angle_beta   90.00
_cell.angle_gamma   90.00
#
_symmetry.space_group_name_H-M   'P 1'
#
loop_
_entity.id
_entity.type
_entity.pdbx_description
1 polymer ?
#
loop_
_entity_poly.entity_id
_entity_poly.type
_entity_poly.pdbx_seq_one_letter_code
_entity_poly.pdbx_strand_id
1 'polypeptide(L)'
;MAHGASAYSTLNEWIAREAIPFSVGSPAAFNIAVGKLTALLGESVELLGLGEPLHGGEDFLLLRNRLFERLVEAHGYTAIAIESSFPKARMVNEYIAGRGAASYEDVREAGFSHGFGRLEANP
;
A
#
# COMPACT_ATOMS: atom_id res chain seq x y z
N MET A 1 -10.05 -40.81 11.40
CA MET A 1 -9.05 -39.76 11.12
C MET A 1 -8.92 -38.92 12.37
N ALA A 2 -7.74 -38.90 13.00
CA ALA A 2 -7.53 -38.13 14.22
C ALA A 2 -7.29 -36.66 13.85
N HIS A 3 -8.19 -35.77 14.27
CA HIS A 3 -7.87 -34.34 14.29
C HIS A 3 -6.75 -34.16 15.33
N GLY A 4 -5.55 -33.81 14.87
CA GLY A 4 -4.45 -33.44 15.74
C GLY A 4 -4.87 -32.32 16.68
N ALA A 5 -4.39 -32.35 17.92
CA ALA A 5 -4.67 -31.30 18.90
C ALA A 5 -4.33 -29.93 18.31
N SER A 6 -5.27 -28.97 18.40
CA SER A 6 -5.05 -27.59 17.97
C SER A 6 -3.89 -26.98 18.75
N ALA A 7 -2.91 -26.40 18.06
CA ALA A 7 -1.78 -25.71 18.68
C ALA A 7 -2.17 -24.41 19.41
N TYR A 8 -3.43 -23.98 19.27
CA TYR A 8 -4.00 -22.76 19.85
C TYR A 8 -5.34 -23.07 20.51
N SER A 9 -5.61 -22.43 21.64
CA SER A 9 -6.84 -22.62 22.42
C SER A 9 -8.01 -21.76 21.94
N THR A 10 -7.73 -20.62 21.28
CA THR A 10 -8.76 -19.70 20.73
C THR A 10 -8.30 -19.03 19.43
N LEU A 11 -9.26 -18.48 18.67
CA LEU A 11 -8.96 -17.66 17.48
C LEU A 11 -8.14 -16.42 17.84
N ASN A 12 -8.45 -15.76 18.97
CA ASN A 12 -7.73 -14.57 19.41
C ASN A 12 -6.27 -14.90 19.77
N GLU A 13 -6.03 -16.05 20.39
CA GLU A 13 -4.66 -16.52 20.67
C GLU A 13 -3.89 -16.76 19.38
N TRP A 14 -4.52 -17.41 18.39
CA TRP A 14 -3.90 -17.63 17.09
C TRP A 14 -3.56 -16.30 16.40
N ILE A 15 -4.50 -15.35 16.31
CA ILE A 15 -4.26 -14.02 15.72
C ILE A 15 -3.13 -13.30 16.45
N ALA A 16 -3.16 -13.26 17.79
CA ALA A 16 -2.15 -12.55 18.57
C ALA A 16 -0.74 -13.14 18.40
N ARG A 17 -0.62 -14.44 18.14
CA ARG A 17 0.67 -15.12 17.96
C ARG A 17 1.20 -15.06 16.53
N GLU A 18 0.32 -15.09 15.53
CA GLU A 18 0.71 -15.17 14.12
C GLU A 18 0.70 -13.83 13.39
N ALA A 19 0.01 -12.80 13.92
CA ALA A 19 -0.05 -11.49 13.28
C ALA A 19 1.31 -10.80 13.24
N ILE A 20 1.51 -9.98 12.21
CA ILE A 20 2.62 -9.02 12.14
C ILE A 20 2.12 -7.69 12.71
N PRO A 21 2.46 -7.32 13.95
CA PRO A 21 2.05 -6.04 14.50
C PRO A 21 2.80 -4.90 13.80
N PHE A 22 2.10 -3.81 13.56
CA PHE A 22 2.66 -2.59 13.01
C PHE A 22 1.94 -1.35 13.56
N SER A 23 2.56 -0.19 13.39
CA SER A 23 1.94 1.10 13.67
C SER A 23 2.35 2.09 12.59
N VAL A 24 1.38 2.70 11.91
CA VAL A 24 1.63 3.70 10.87
C VAL A 24 2.31 4.95 11.45
N GLY A 25 2.04 5.27 12.72
CA GLY A 25 2.66 6.40 13.43
C GLY A 25 4.11 6.14 13.88
N SER A 26 4.65 4.93 13.71
CA SER A 26 6.03 4.60 14.04
C SER A 26 6.77 4.08 12.80
N PRO A 27 7.49 4.95 12.06
CA PRO A 27 8.16 4.56 10.82
C PRO A 27 9.11 3.36 10.99
N ALA A 28 9.85 3.31 12.10
CA ALA A 28 10.75 2.18 12.38
C ALA A 28 9.99 0.86 12.55
N ALA A 29 8.92 0.84 13.35
CA ALA A 29 8.12 -0.37 13.55
C ALA A 29 7.39 -0.79 12.27
N PHE A 30 6.88 0.18 11.51
CA PHE A 30 6.23 -0.05 10.23
C PHE A 30 7.19 -0.70 9.21
N ASN A 31 8.39 -0.15 9.06
CA ASN A 31 9.39 -0.67 8.12
C ASN A 31 9.82 -2.10 8.45
N ILE A 32 9.94 -2.43 9.75
CA ILE A 32 10.20 -3.81 10.20
C ILE A 32 9.05 -4.74 9.81
N ALA A 33 7.79 -4.29 9.98
CA ALA A 33 6.63 -5.08 9.61
C ALA A 33 6.54 -5.34 8.09
N VAL A 34 6.81 -4.33 7.27
CA VAL A 34 6.88 -4.50 5.80
C VAL A 34 8.00 -5.46 5.40
N GLY A 35 9.15 -5.39 6.07
CA GLY A 35 10.24 -6.35 5.88
C GLY A 35 9.83 -7.79 6.18
N LYS A 36 9.08 -8.01 7.27
CA LYS A 36 8.54 -9.34 7.60
C LYS A 36 7.51 -9.80 6.57
N LEU A 37 6.59 -8.92 6.16
CA LEU A 37 5.58 -9.22 5.15
C LEU A 37 6.22 -9.66 3.83
N THR A 38 7.19 -8.90 3.33
CA THR A 38 7.88 -9.21 2.06
C THR A 38 8.69 -10.50 2.16
N ALA A 39 9.37 -10.74 3.29
CA ALA A 39 10.07 -12.01 3.52
C ALA A 39 9.11 -13.22 3.54
N LEU A 40 7.91 -13.07 4.10
CA LEU A 40 6.88 -14.11 4.11
C LEU A 40 6.28 -14.37 2.72
N LEU A 41 6.09 -13.32 1.92
CA LEU A 41 5.60 -13.43 0.55
C LEU A 41 6.65 -14.07 -0.38
N GLY A 42 7.94 -13.84 -0.09
CA GLY A 42 9.07 -14.37 -0.85
C GLY A 42 9.54 -13.43 -1.97
N GLU A 43 10.80 -13.62 -2.38
CA GLU A 43 11.47 -12.74 -3.37
C GLU A 43 10.92 -12.88 -4.79
N SER A 44 10.15 -13.93 -5.09
CA SER A 44 9.54 -14.17 -6.40
C SER A 44 8.25 -13.38 -6.65
N VAL A 45 7.77 -12.60 -5.68
CA VAL A 45 6.56 -11.79 -5.84
C VAL A 45 6.89 -10.53 -6.63
N GLU A 46 6.54 -10.55 -7.91
CA GLU A 46 6.72 -9.42 -8.84
C GLU A 46 5.52 -8.46 -8.83
N LEU A 47 4.35 -8.94 -8.42
CA LEU A 47 3.10 -8.18 -8.37
C LEU A 47 2.41 -8.36 -7.02
N LEU A 48 2.27 -7.25 -6.29
CA LEU A 48 1.60 -7.19 -4.99
C LEU A 48 0.31 -6.39 -5.11
N GLY A 49 -0.83 -7.04 -4.86
CA GLY A 49 -2.14 -6.39 -4.80
C GLY A 49 -2.45 -5.88 -3.40
N LEU A 50 -2.88 -4.63 -3.29
CA LEU A 50 -3.37 -4.04 -2.05
C LEU A 50 -4.81 -3.57 -2.25
N GLY A 51 -5.75 -4.20 -1.55
CA GLY A 51 -7.14 -3.76 -1.50
C GLY A 51 -7.41 -2.80 -0.34
N GLU A 52 -8.50 -2.05 -0.43
CA GLU A 52 -9.01 -1.21 0.66
C GLU A 52 -10.40 -1.70 1.12
N PRO A 53 -10.62 -1.94 2.43
CA PRO A 53 -11.92 -2.38 2.94
C PRO A 53 -13.04 -1.34 2.79
N LEU A 54 -12.67 -0.05 2.72
CA LEU A 54 -13.59 1.07 2.58
C LEU A 54 -12.95 2.15 1.70
N HIS A 55 -13.67 2.55 0.64
CA HIS A 55 -13.20 3.60 -0.26
C HIS A 55 -13.07 4.94 0.45
N GLY A 56 -11.88 5.54 0.35
CA GLY A 56 -11.60 6.89 0.87
C GLY A 56 -11.39 6.99 2.38
N GLY A 57 -11.26 5.86 3.10
CA GLY A 57 -10.93 5.88 4.54
C GLY A 57 -9.50 6.36 4.79
N GLU A 58 -9.34 7.48 5.48
CA GLU A 58 -8.06 8.18 5.68
C GLU A 58 -6.92 7.25 6.16
N ASP A 59 -7.18 6.44 7.19
CA ASP A 59 -6.20 5.50 7.74
C ASP A 59 -5.70 4.49 6.70
N PHE A 60 -6.56 4.02 5.79
CA PHE A 60 -6.18 3.11 4.72
C PHE A 60 -5.36 3.80 3.64
N LEU A 61 -5.67 5.05 3.33
CA LEU A 61 -4.91 5.87 2.38
C LEU A 61 -3.50 6.14 2.91
N LEU A 62 -3.38 6.51 4.18
CA LEU A 62 -2.10 6.72 4.86
C LEU A 62 -1.28 5.43 4.91
N LEU A 63 -1.92 4.30 5.27
CA LEU A 63 -1.30 2.98 5.25
C LEU A 63 -0.76 2.63 3.86
N ARG A 64 -1.58 2.78 2.81
CA ARG A 64 -1.17 2.52 1.42
C ARG A 64 0.04 3.37 1.04
N ASN A 65 0.00 4.68 1.31
CA ASN A 65 1.08 5.57 0.90
C ASN A 65 2.41 5.18 1.58
N ARG A 66 2.38 4.90 2.90
CA ARG A 66 3.57 4.42 3.64
C ARG A 66 4.06 3.07 3.15
N LEU A 67 3.14 2.16 2.80
CA LEU A 67 3.52 0.87 2.24
C LEU A 67 4.20 1.04 0.88
N PHE A 68 3.64 1.87 -0.02
CA PHE A 68 4.22 2.14 -1.33
C PHE A 68 5.61 2.77 -1.22
N GLU A 69 5.77 3.82 -0.41
CA GLU A 69 7.08 4.42 -0.11
C GLU A 69 8.09 3.34 0.28
N ARG A 70 7.74 2.51 1.27
CA ARG A 70 8.65 1.48 1.77
C ARG A 70 8.98 0.40 0.74
N LEU A 71 8.00 -0.04 -0.04
CA LEU A 71 8.19 -1.06 -1.08
C LEU A 71 9.11 -0.56 -2.20
N VAL A 72 8.97 0.71 -2.58
CA VAL A 72 9.83 1.35 -3.60
C VAL A 72 11.25 1.56 -3.07
N GLU A 73 11.39 2.12 -1.87
CA GLU A 73 12.69 2.49 -1.30
C GLU A 73 13.60 1.29 -1.00
N ALA A 74 13.03 0.13 -0.63
CA ALA A 74 13.83 -0.96 -0.08
C ALA A 74 13.45 -2.38 -0.54
N HIS A 75 12.36 -2.54 -1.29
CA HIS A 75 11.92 -3.85 -1.77
C HIS A 75 11.85 -3.95 -3.30
N GLY A 76 12.40 -2.96 -4.02
CA GLY A 76 12.66 -3.05 -5.46
C GLY A 76 11.45 -2.89 -6.37
N TYR A 77 10.29 -2.51 -5.83
CA TYR A 77 9.11 -2.20 -6.64
C TYR A 77 9.30 -0.87 -7.37
N THR A 78 9.07 -0.85 -8.69
CA THR A 78 9.32 0.34 -9.53
C THR A 78 8.08 0.87 -10.24
N ALA A 79 6.94 0.21 -10.08
CA ALA A 79 5.67 0.60 -10.70
C ALA A 79 4.54 0.55 -9.69
N ILE A 80 3.64 1.54 -9.75
CA ILE A 80 2.44 1.62 -8.93
C ILE A 80 1.24 1.72 -9.86
N ALA A 81 0.31 0.79 -9.73
CA ALA A 81 -1.01 0.85 -10.36
C ALA A 81 -2.04 1.25 -9.30
N ILE A 82 -2.79 2.32 -9.57
CA ILE A 82 -3.85 2.83 -8.69
C ILE A 82 -5.18 2.64 -9.40
N GLU A 83 -6.25 2.37 -8.65
CA GLU A 83 -7.63 2.32 -9.14
C GLU A 83 -8.10 3.70 -9.63
N SER A 84 -7.70 4.05 -10.84
CA SER A 84 -7.99 5.33 -11.49
C SER A 84 -8.14 5.15 -13.00
N SER A 85 -8.56 6.21 -13.68
CA SER A 85 -8.69 6.22 -15.13
C SER A 85 -7.32 6.09 -15.81
N PHE A 86 -7.14 5.03 -16.61
CA PHE A 86 -5.89 4.77 -17.33
C PHE A 86 -5.42 5.96 -18.21
N PRO A 87 -6.27 6.61 -19.02
CA PRO A 87 -5.87 7.82 -19.76
C PRO A 87 -5.40 8.97 -18.87
N LYS A 88 -6.01 9.16 -17.70
CA LYS A 88 -5.62 10.21 -16.74
C LYS A 88 -4.31 9.86 -16.04
N ALA A 89 -4.11 8.59 -15.66
CA ALA A 89 -2.87 8.10 -15.07
C ALA A 89 -1.64 8.33 -15.97
N ARG A 90 -1.81 8.37 -17.30
CA ARG A 90 -0.73 8.77 -18.22
C ARG A 90 -0.20 10.17 -17.91
N MET A 91 -1.06 11.13 -17.59
CA MET A 91 -0.66 12.49 -17.23
C MET A 91 0.21 12.49 -15.96
N VAL A 92 -0.20 11.72 -14.94
CA VAL A 92 0.55 11.54 -13.70
C VAL A 92 1.92 10.92 -13.98
N ASN A 93 1.96 9.87 -14.81
CA ASN A 93 3.20 9.17 -15.16
C ASN A 93 4.17 10.06 -15.94
N GLU A 94 3.70 10.87 -16.89
CA GLU A 94 4.58 11.84 -17.56
C GLU A 94 5.15 12.83 -16.54
N TYR A 95 4.31 13.40 -15.65
CA TYR A 95 4.75 14.36 -14.64
C TYR A 95 5.87 13.80 -13.75
N ILE A 96 5.69 12.58 -13.24
CA ILE A 96 6.71 11.88 -12.44
C ILE A 96 7.99 11.65 -13.25
N ALA A 97 7.87 11.37 -14.54
CA ALA A 97 9.02 11.19 -15.44
C ALA A 97 9.69 12.51 -15.86
N GLY A 98 9.31 13.65 -15.27
CA GLY A 98 9.84 14.97 -15.58
C GLY A 98 9.36 15.53 -16.93
N ARG A 99 8.24 15.01 -17.45
CA ARG A 99 7.63 15.43 -18.71
C ARG A 99 6.17 15.84 -18.46
N GLY A 100 5.55 16.65 -19.30
CA GLY A 100 4.14 16.99 -19.11
C GLY A 100 3.89 18.17 -18.17
N ALA A 101 2.91 18.04 -17.26
CA ALA A 101 2.33 19.19 -16.54
C ALA A 101 3.38 20.05 -15.81
N ALA A 102 3.15 21.37 -15.78
CA ALA A 102 4.09 22.32 -15.19
C ALA A 102 4.06 22.32 -13.65
N SER A 103 2.99 21.82 -13.05
CA SER A 103 2.80 21.81 -11.60
C SER A 103 2.13 20.53 -11.12
N TYR A 104 2.34 20.20 -9.84
CA TYR A 104 1.61 19.13 -9.18
C TYR A 104 0.11 19.42 -9.10
N GLU A 105 -0.28 20.69 -8.91
CA GLU A 105 -1.69 21.09 -8.83
C GLU A 105 -2.48 20.73 -10.08
N ASP A 106 -1.91 20.92 -11.27
CA ASP A 106 -2.53 20.52 -12.53
C ASP A 106 -2.75 19.00 -12.58
N VAL A 107 -1.78 18.22 -12.07
CA VAL A 107 -1.86 16.75 -12.01
C VAL A 107 -2.88 16.30 -10.98
N ARG A 108 -2.94 16.96 -9.82
CA ARG A 108 -3.91 16.62 -8.76
C ARG A 108 -5.35 16.80 -9.25
N GLU A 109 -5.62 17.88 -9.99
CA GLU A 109 -6.96 18.17 -10.53
C GLU A 109 -7.33 17.27 -11.72
N ALA A 110 -6.40 17.03 -12.66
CA ALA A 110 -6.73 16.40 -13.94
C ALA A 110 -6.24 14.94 -14.09
N GLY A 111 -5.21 14.55 -13.33
CA GLY A 111 -4.48 13.29 -13.47
C GLY A 111 -5.13 12.07 -12.82
N PHE A 112 -6.15 12.28 -11.99
CA PHE A 112 -6.88 11.19 -11.35
C PHE A 112 -8.40 11.25 -11.60
N SER A 113 -9.08 10.12 -11.42
CA SER A 113 -10.55 9.99 -11.42
C SER A 113 -11.09 9.71 -10.02
N HIS A 114 -12.42 9.60 -9.89
CA HIS A 114 -13.11 9.21 -8.64
C HIS A 114 -12.84 10.12 -7.43
N GLY A 115 -12.45 11.39 -7.69
CA GLY A 115 -12.15 12.34 -6.61
C GLY A 115 -10.84 12.06 -5.87
N PHE A 116 -9.98 11.17 -6.38
CA PHE A 116 -8.74 10.75 -5.72
C PHE A 116 -7.86 11.92 -5.26
N GLY A 117 -7.66 12.94 -6.12
CA GLY A 117 -6.84 14.12 -5.80
C GLY A 117 -7.47 15.11 -4.80
N ARG A 118 -8.68 14.84 -4.29
CA ARG A 118 -9.39 15.69 -3.32
C ARG A 118 -9.30 15.18 -1.88
N LEU A 119 -8.69 14.01 -1.68
CA LEU A 119 -8.59 13.37 -0.38
C LEU A 119 -7.33 13.90 0.33
N GLU A 120 -7.46 14.39 1.56
CA GLU A 120 -6.33 14.96 2.33
C GLU A 120 -5.14 13.99 2.48
N ALA A 121 -5.43 12.70 2.67
CA ALA A 121 -4.41 11.66 2.74
C ALA A 121 -3.83 11.25 1.37
N ASN A 122 -4.21 11.94 0.28
CA ASN A 122 -3.54 11.90 -1.02
C ASN A 122 -2.92 13.28 -1.28
N PRO A 123 -1.83 13.62 -0.56
CA PRO A 123 -1.23 14.94 -0.59
C PRO A 123 -0.71 15.29 -1.98
#